data_AF-A0A2H0Y1S6-F1
#
_entry.id   AF-A0A2H0Y1S6-F1
#
_cell.length_a   1.000
_cell.length_b   1.000
_cell.length_c   1.000
_cell.angle_alpha   90.00
_cell.angle_beta   90.00
_cell.angle_gamma   90.00
#
_symmetry.space_group_name_H-M   'P 1'
#
loop_
_entity.id
_entity.type
_entity.pdbx_description
1 polymer ?
#
loop_
_entity_poly.entity_id
_entity_poly.type
_entity_poly.pdbx_seq_one_letter_code
_entity_poly.pdbx_strand_id
1 'polypeptide(L)'
;MRKKNRRNLMLEELANIIISESFVHVFNISEDGLYLLKVSARAKNEKQINSTDDEDLLVEIDGRKFSKLDNLQRYADSPAAFSGGRLHNKLKTVFILIYLSKGKHSIKFIPDGKPRLEGFSIKMLGQNLSQVELDLNEQAEDGDRRPWLTFVLVDLPIRQLQTNVKTEKRPRDSDDLRLIINNVVKRNFVNYFRKLWFWLGFSAKDAVKGDVFEIEKKRGLHYVEFWADRMPVLQRIVFVLGDYTKRTPTVYDPEWTGDFDDDSEQMVLARAIYGEARSTPTEAKIAVACSIRNRVNDKRWGKSYHEVILQPKQDSAFNKNDNNHPFVIDPLCSGSQRDKEAWLECFEIAGQIMAGEHDDPTLGANHYYRDFIPAPYWTKDRNAVFKVKIDNILFYCLGRGPRGIILLNMILLPMQIIFLLSLSLPFFVVSEIHNEILWQKALNYEPPIEEEIFVDDKNIKVIEFPAKPKTVAELVKGKEAGKFYIIEDEVAKVIFGKNGEKNLKYFTNNNLYKSHLRVSPDGEKLAFYQDVHSREETFDYDDDEARERYYSNHTTLQMMEIGDNLERADLKEIYRGSYKTSSWHWLDNNRVMVKINVGTGYLQCLDLNIYTG
;
A
#
# COMPACT_ATOMS: atom_id res chain seq x y z
N MET A 1 -20.54 3.93 -55.59
CA MET A 1 -20.72 2.78 -54.68
C MET A 1 -19.83 2.97 -53.46
N ARG A 2 -20.43 3.22 -52.28
CA ARG A 2 -19.73 3.57 -51.04
C ARG A 2 -19.04 2.34 -50.42
N LYS A 3 -17.73 2.42 -50.24
CA LYS A 3 -16.93 1.53 -49.38
C LYS A 3 -17.42 1.66 -47.94
N LYS A 4 -17.92 0.57 -47.36
CA LYS A 4 -18.29 0.49 -45.94
C LYS A 4 -17.10 -0.13 -45.20
N ASN A 5 -16.41 0.69 -44.40
CA ASN A 5 -15.42 0.25 -43.42
C ASN A 5 -16.05 -0.79 -42.51
N ARG A 6 -15.56 -2.04 -42.57
CA ARG A 6 -15.79 -3.09 -41.59
C ARG A 6 -14.42 -3.49 -41.05
N ARG A 7 -14.12 -3.12 -39.81
CA ARG A 7 -13.19 -3.80 -38.90
C ARG A 7 -13.27 -3.12 -37.51
N ASN A 8 -14.43 -3.29 -36.86
CA ASN A 8 -14.48 -3.43 -35.41
C ASN A 8 -14.80 -4.91 -35.21
N LEU A 9 -13.79 -5.73 -34.93
CA LEU A 9 -14.02 -7.07 -34.40
C LEU A 9 -14.40 -6.90 -32.93
N MET A 10 -15.70 -6.68 -32.67
CA MET A 10 -16.25 -7.02 -31.35
C MET A 10 -16.38 -8.55 -31.35
N LEU A 11 -15.46 -9.22 -30.67
CA LEU A 11 -15.71 -10.58 -30.21
C LEU A 11 -16.66 -10.45 -29.01
N GLU A 12 -17.97 -10.50 -29.27
CA GLU A 12 -18.98 -10.82 -28.25
C GLU A 12 -18.93 -12.34 -28.05
N GLU A 13 -17.93 -12.81 -27.34
CA GLU A 13 -17.77 -14.24 -27.04
C GLU A 13 -18.22 -14.52 -25.61
N LEU A 14 -19.10 -15.50 -25.46
CA LEU A 14 -19.50 -16.12 -24.18
C LEU A 14 -20.18 -15.17 -23.19
N ALA A 15 -21.41 -14.74 -23.50
CA ALA A 15 -22.29 -14.07 -22.54
C ALA A 15 -23.12 -15.09 -21.74
N ASN A 16 -23.38 -14.78 -20.46
CA ASN A 16 -24.27 -15.52 -19.55
C ASN A 16 -23.87 -16.98 -19.25
N ILE A 17 -22.61 -17.20 -18.88
CA ILE A 17 -22.09 -18.53 -18.55
C ILE A 17 -21.82 -18.63 -17.04
N ILE A 18 -22.25 -19.74 -16.44
CA ILE A 18 -21.80 -20.14 -15.11
C ILE A 18 -20.44 -20.80 -15.27
N ILE A 19 -19.41 -20.26 -14.61
CA ILE A 19 -18.06 -20.78 -14.70
C ILE A 19 -17.80 -21.62 -13.45
N SER A 20 -17.62 -22.92 -13.61
CA SER A 20 -17.29 -23.84 -12.51
C SER A 20 -15.85 -24.36 -12.56
N GLU A 21 -15.16 -24.14 -13.68
CA GLU A 21 -13.77 -24.54 -13.88
C GLU A 21 -13.02 -23.41 -14.58
N SER A 22 -11.71 -23.32 -14.32
CA SER A 22 -10.88 -22.32 -14.99
C SER A 22 -10.87 -22.56 -16.50
N PHE A 23 -10.99 -21.51 -17.29
CA PHE A 23 -10.83 -21.59 -18.74
C PHE A 23 -10.01 -20.43 -19.29
N VAL A 24 -9.38 -20.69 -20.43
CA VAL A 24 -8.54 -19.72 -21.14
C VAL A 24 -9.17 -19.44 -22.50
N HIS A 25 -9.47 -18.18 -22.76
CA HIS A 25 -9.84 -17.71 -24.08
C HIS A 25 -8.61 -17.08 -24.74
N VAL A 26 -8.23 -17.63 -25.89
CA VAL A 26 -7.08 -17.17 -26.68
C VAL A 26 -7.57 -16.28 -27.80
N PHE A 27 -6.97 -15.10 -27.94
CA PHE A 27 -7.29 -14.14 -28.99
C PHE A 27 -6.03 -13.68 -29.73
N ASN A 28 -6.20 -13.25 -30.98
CA ASN A 28 -5.11 -12.68 -31.76
C ASN A 28 -5.40 -11.19 -32.03
N ILE A 29 -4.39 -10.36 -31.88
CA ILE A 29 -4.46 -8.94 -32.23
C ILE A 29 -3.55 -8.64 -33.43
N SER A 30 -4.02 -7.78 -34.33
CA SER A 30 -3.38 -7.54 -35.62
C SER A 30 -2.30 -6.47 -35.60
N GLU A 31 -2.27 -5.64 -34.57
CA GLU A 31 -1.41 -4.46 -34.45
C GLU A 31 -1.13 -4.19 -32.98
N ASP A 32 0.02 -3.58 -32.72
CA ASP A 32 0.39 -3.14 -31.38
C ASP A 32 -0.49 -1.95 -30.99
N GLY A 33 -0.81 -1.82 -29.71
CA GLY A 33 -1.48 -0.62 -29.22
C GLY A 33 -2.11 -0.78 -27.85
N LEU A 34 -2.84 0.26 -27.43
CA LEU A 34 -3.61 0.26 -26.22
C LEU A 34 -4.98 -0.39 -26.47
N TYR A 35 -5.30 -1.42 -25.69
CA TYR A 35 -6.55 -2.15 -25.72
C TYR A 35 -7.36 -1.93 -24.44
N LEU A 36 -8.67 -1.98 -24.59
CA LEU A 36 -9.65 -2.03 -23.52
C LEU A 36 -10.28 -3.42 -23.51
N LEU A 37 -10.09 -4.15 -22.41
CA LEU A 37 -10.84 -5.36 -22.13
C LEU A 37 -11.95 -5.02 -21.13
N LYS A 38 -13.20 -5.31 -21.45
CA LYS A 38 -14.34 -5.16 -20.53
C LYS A 38 -14.75 -6.56 -20.08
N VAL A 39 -14.80 -6.80 -18.77
CA VAL A 39 -15.29 -8.06 -18.18
C VAL A 39 -16.42 -7.72 -17.23
N SER A 40 -17.59 -8.33 -17.41
CA SER A 40 -18.74 -8.18 -16.53
C SER A 40 -19.10 -9.52 -15.92
N ALA A 41 -19.25 -9.57 -14.61
CA ALA A 41 -19.61 -10.80 -13.91
C ALA A 41 -20.40 -10.51 -12.62
N ARG A 42 -20.96 -11.58 -12.08
CA ARG A 42 -21.67 -11.63 -10.81
C ARG A 42 -21.14 -12.79 -10.01
N ALA A 43 -21.07 -12.60 -8.70
CA ALA A 43 -20.73 -13.66 -7.78
C ALA A 43 -21.65 -13.53 -6.55
N LYS A 44 -22.13 -14.66 -6.04
CA LYS A 44 -23.04 -14.73 -4.90
C LYS A 44 -22.28 -14.83 -3.59
N ASN A 45 -22.84 -14.24 -2.54
CA ASN A 45 -22.31 -14.42 -1.20
C ASN A 45 -22.72 -15.76 -0.58
N GLU A 46 -22.12 -16.08 0.55
CA GLU A 46 -22.29 -17.32 1.30
C GLU A 46 -23.77 -17.61 1.62
N LYS A 47 -24.54 -16.57 1.95
CA LYS A 47 -25.99 -16.68 2.25
C LYS A 47 -26.83 -17.01 1.02
N GLN A 48 -26.49 -16.48 -0.14
CA GLN A 48 -27.22 -16.71 -1.38
C GLN A 48 -27.02 -18.13 -1.93
N ILE A 49 -25.95 -18.82 -1.53
CA ILE A 49 -25.65 -20.19 -1.93
C ILE A 49 -25.74 -21.21 -0.80
N ASN A 50 -26.15 -20.80 0.41
CA ASN A 50 -26.20 -21.64 1.61
C ASN A 50 -24.87 -22.37 1.88
N SER A 51 -23.76 -21.64 1.77
CA SER A 51 -22.39 -22.12 1.97
C SER A 51 -21.73 -21.37 3.13
N THR A 52 -20.56 -21.86 3.57
CA THR A 52 -19.66 -21.11 4.48
C THR A 52 -18.73 -20.15 3.75
N ASP A 53 -18.65 -20.29 2.43
CA ASP A 53 -17.77 -19.55 1.53
C ASP A 53 -18.59 -18.87 0.43
N ASP A 54 -18.09 -17.76 -0.12
CA ASP A 54 -18.71 -17.04 -1.23
C ASP A 54 -18.23 -17.56 -2.61
N GLU A 55 -18.90 -17.13 -3.68
CA GLU A 55 -18.39 -17.35 -5.04
C GLU A 55 -17.42 -16.20 -5.38
N ASP A 56 -16.32 -16.49 -6.06
CA ASP A 56 -15.37 -15.49 -6.55
C ASP A 56 -15.03 -15.73 -8.03
N LEU A 57 -14.66 -14.67 -8.75
CA LEU A 57 -14.06 -14.79 -10.08
C LEU A 57 -12.82 -13.91 -10.20
N LEU A 58 -11.73 -14.49 -10.70
CA LEU A 58 -10.48 -13.81 -11.02
C LEU A 58 -10.22 -13.83 -12.52
N VAL A 59 -9.43 -12.86 -12.98
CA VAL A 59 -9.10 -12.66 -14.39
C VAL A 59 -7.60 -12.39 -14.52
N GLU A 60 -6.94 -13.11 -15.44
CA GLU A 60 -5.54 -12.91 -15.80
C GLU A 60 -5.42 -12.62 -17.29
N ILE A 61 -4.49 -11.74 -17.67
CA ILE A 61 -4.16 -11.46 -19.09
C ILE A 61 -2.72 -11.89 -19.33
N ASP A 62 -2.50 -12.87 -20.21
CA ASP A 62 -1.18 -13.42 -20.51
C ASP A 62 -0.39 -13.85 -19.26
N GLY A 63 -1.09 -14.45 -18.28
CA GLY A 63 -0.52 -14.84 -16.98
C GLY A 63 -0.23 -13.67 -16.03
N ARG A 64 -0.54 -12.42 -16.42
CA ARG A 64 -0.46 -11.27 -15.52
C ARG A 64 -1.61 -11.30 -14.54
N LYS A 65 -1.27 -11.24 -13.25
CA LYS A 65 -2.20 -11.20 -12.12
C LYS A 65 -2.43 -9.76 -11.70
N PHE A 66 -3.67 -9.45 -11.32
CA PHE A 66 -4.07 -8.11 -10.87
C PHE A 66 -4.31 -8.12 -9.37
N SER A 67 -3.26 -8.21 -8.56
CA SER A 67 -3.34 -8.23 -7.09
C SER A 67 -3.59 -6.85 -6.45
N LYS A 68 -3.90 -6.83 -5.15
CA LYS A 68 -3.89 -5.58 -4.38
C LYS A 68 -2.50 -4.89 -4.42
N LEU A 69 -2.49 -3.57 -4.50
CA LEU A 69 -1.25 -2.77 -4.61
C LEU A 69 -0.41 -2.79 -3.33
N ASP A 70 -1.06 -2.84 -2.17
CA ASP A 70 -0.45 -2.80 -0.84
C ASP A 70 -0.15 -4.20 -0.28
N ASN A 71 -0.74 -5.24 -0.87
CA ASN A 71 -0.50 -6.61 -0.50
C ASN A 71 -0.70 -7.53 -1.71
N LEU A 72 0.38 -7.75 -2.44
CA LEU A 72 0.37 -8.56 -3.66
C LEU A 72 -0.15 -9.99 -3.40
N GLN A 73 -0.01 -10.50 -2.16
CA GLN A 73 -0.46 -11.84 -1.76
C GLN A 73 -1.99 -11.98 -1.69
N ARG A 74 -2.71 -10.86 -1.63
CA ARG A 74 -4.18 -10.86 -1.56
C ARG A 74 -4.78 -10.69 -2.96
N TYR A 75 -4.48 -11.62 -3.85
CA TYR A 75 -4.95 -11.61 -5.24
C TYR A 75 -6.49 -11.72 -5.33
N ALA A 76 -7.08 -12.65 -4.57
CA ALA A 76 -8.53 -12.86 -4.52
C ALA A 76 -9.31 -11.64 -4.01
N ASP A 77 -8.69 -10.80 -3.18
CA ASP A 77 -9.30 -9.59 -2.64
C ASP A 77 -9.09 -8.33 -3.49
N SER A 78 -8.46 -8.47 -4.66
CA SER A 78 -8.06 -7.34 -5.48
C SER A 78 -9.26 -6.52 -5.99
N PRO A 79 -9.05 -5.25 -6.33
CA PRO A 79 -10.08 -4.48 -7.02
C PRO A 79 -10.54 -5.10 -8.34
N ALA A 80 -9.71 -5.92 -9.00
CA ALA A 80 -10.07 -6.61 -10.24
C ALA A 80 -10.91 -7.88 -10.01
N ALA A 81 -10.90 -8.45 -8.81
CA ALA A 81 -11.66 -9.66 -8.47
C ALA A 81 -13.17 -9.39 -8.35
N PHE A 82 -13.99 -10.39 -8.67
CA PHE A 82 -15.44 -10.35 -8.47
C PHE A 82 -15.79 -11.15 -7.23
N SER A 83 -15.78 -10.51 -6.06
CA SER A 83 -16.05 -11.21 -4.80
C SER A 83 -17.52 -11.27 -4.42
N GLY A 84 -18.02 -12.47 -4.14
CA GLY A 84 -19.41 -12.73 -3.84
C GLY A 84 -19.87 -12.02 -2.57
N GLY A 85 -19.05 -12.04 -1.52
CA GLY A 85 -19.24 -11.37 -0.24
C GLY A 85 -19.25 -9.84 -0.35
N ARG A 86 -18.78 -9.28 -1.47
CA ARG A 86 -18.93 -7.84 -1.78
C ARG A 86 -20.04 -7.54 -2.77
N LEU A 87 -20.30 -8.43 -3.72
CA LEU A 87 -21.21 -8.19 -4.83
C LEU A 87 -22.65 -8.59 -4.52
N HIS A 88 -22.86 -9.62 -3.71
CA HIS A 88 -24.18 -10.16 -3.39
C HIS A 88 -25.03 -10.41 -4.65
N ASN A 89 -24.43 -11.02 -5.68
CA ASN A 89 -25.01 -11.29 -7.00
C ASN A 89 -25.34 -10.05 -7.86
N LYS A 90 -24.86 -8.86 -7.48
CA LYS A 90 -24.98 -7.65 -8.29
C LYS A 90 -23.89 -7.57 -9.34
N LEU A 91 -24.21 -6.91 -10.46
CA LEU A 91 -23.30 -6.74 -11.57
C LEU A 91 -22.12 -5.87 -11.15
N LYS A 92 -20.91 -6.37 -11.42
CA LYS A 92 -19.70 -5.58 -11.48
C LYS A 92 -19.11 -5.65 -12.88
N THR A 93 -18.45 -4.59 -13.30
CA THR A 93 -17.69 -4.55 -14.54
C THR A 93 -16.26 -4.07 -14.26
N VAL A 94 -15.30 -4.81 -14.79
CA VAL A 94 -13.87 -4.49 -14.75
C VAL A 94 -13.42 -4.12 -16.16
N PHE A 95 -12.84 -2.93 -16.29
CA PHE A 95 -12.24 -2.41 -17.51
C PHE A 95 -10.71 -2.45 -17.38
N ILE A 96 -10.04 -3.22 -18.21
CA ILE A 96 -8.58 -3.36 -18.20
C ILE A 96 -8.02 -2.59 -19.39
N LEU A 97 -7.26 -1.54 -19.10
CA LEU A 97 -6.47 -0.76 -20.06
C LEU A 97 -5.05 -1.32 -20.07
N ILE A 98 -4.65 -1.92 -21.19
CA ILE A 98 -3.37 -2.61 -21.33
C ILE A 98 -2.80 -2.44 -22.73
N TYR A 99 -1.50 -2.18 -22.82
CA TYR A 99 -0.80 -2.22 -24.11
C TYR A 99 -0.52 -3.67 -24.48
N LEU A 100 -0.90 -4.06 -25.70
CA LEU A 100 -0.66 -5.41 -26.23
C LEU A 100 0.10 -5.31 -27.55
N SER A 101 1.08 -6.18 -27.75
CA SER A 101 1.86 -6.28 -28.98
C SER A 101 1.18 -7.20 -29.98
N LYS A 102 1.26 -6.94 -31.29
CA LYS A 102 0.73 -7.80 -32.34
C LYS A 102 1.08 -9.27 -32.09
N GLY A 103 0.06 -10.12 -32.04
CA GLY A 103 0.28 -11.54 -31.80
C GLY A 103 -0.86 -12.21 -31.07
N LYS A 104 -0.51 -13.32 -30.44
CA LYS A 104 -1.41 -14.19 -29.70
C LYS A 104 -1.39 -13.81 -28.23
N HIS A 105 -2.58 -13.62 -27.66
CA HIS A 105 -2.80 -13.30 -26.27
C HIS A 105 -3.86 -14.23 -25.67
N SER A 106 -4.03 -14.13 -24.36
CA SER A 106 -4.98 -14.92 -23.60
C SER A 106 -5.60 -14.13 -22.47
N ILE A 107 -6.88 -14.40 -22.22
CA ILE A 107 -7.58 -14.05 -21.00
C ILE A 107 -7.99 -15.35 -20.30
N LYS A 108 -7.60 -15.50 -19.04
CA LYS A 108 -7.93 -16.65 -18.21
C LYS A 108 -8.91 -16.24 -17.14
N PHE A 109 -9.95 -17.04 -16.96
CA PHE A 109 -10.97 -16.88 -15.93
C PHE A 109 -10.80 -17.99 -14.91
N ILE A 110 -10.72 -17.62 -13.63
CA ILE A 110 -10.45 -18.54 -12.52
C ILE A 110 -11.59 -18.40 -11.52
N PRO A 111 -12.58 -19.31 -11.52
CA PRO A 111 -13.68 -19.27 -10.57
C PRO A 111 -13.28 -19.88 -9.22
N ASP A 112 -13.88 -19.36 -8.15
CA ASP A 112 -14.16 -20.09 -6.93
C ASP A 112 -15.68 -20.23 -6.78
N GLY A 113 -16.17 -21.44 -6.53
CA GLY A 113 -17.59 -21.74 -6.60
C GLY A 113 -18.15 -21.68 -8.04
N LYS A 114 -19.26 -20.94 -8.24
CA LYS A 114 -20.02 -20.91 -9.51
C LYS A 114 -20.42 -19.49 -9.95
N PRO A 115 -19.48 -18.54 -10.01
CA PRO A 115 -19.75 -17.19 -10.47
C PRO A 115 -20.31 -17.20 -11.89
N ARG A 116 -21.05 -16.14 -12.23
CA ARG A 116 -21.62 -15.93 -13.56
C ARG A 116 -20.83 -14.88 -14.31
N LEU A 117 -20.24 -15.26 -15.44
CA LEU A 117 -19.72 -14.33 -16.43
C LEU A 117 -20.87 -13.83 -17.30
N GLU A 118 -21.17 -12.55 -17.19
CA GLU A 118 -22.21 -11.87 -17.96
C GLU A 118 -21.71 -11.58 -19.37
N GLY A 119 -20.41 -11.28 -19.52
CA GLY A 119 -19.73 -11.23 -20.80
C GLY A 119 -18.37 -10.57 -20.71
N PHE A 120 -17.58 -10.71 -21.77
CA PHE A 120 -16.36 -9.93 -21.95
C PHE A 120 -16.21 -9.42 -23.38
N SER A 121 -15.44 -8.36 -23.57
CA SER A 121 -15.08 -7.87 -24.91
C SER A 121 -13.70 -7.25 -24.92
N ILE A 122 -13.08 -7.24 -26.10
CA ILE A 122 -11.74 -6.72 -26.35
C ILE A 122 -11.83 -5.69 -27.47
N LYS A 123 -11.35 -4.48 -27.22
CA LYS A 123 -11.42 -3.37 -28.18
C LYS A 123 -10.10 -2.62 -28.22
N MET A 124 -9.53 -2.45 -29.41
CA MET A 124 -8.41 -1.53 -29.59
C MET A 124 -8.89 -0.08 -29.43
N LEU A 125 -8.14 0.71 -28.68
CA LEU A 125 -8.36 2.14 -28.52
C LEU A 125 -7.49 2.97 -29.48
N GLY A 126 -6.23 2.56 -29.67
CA GLY A 126 -5.29 3.22 -30.58
C GLY A 126 -3.85 3.05 -30.12
N GLN A 127 -2.92 3.69 -30.84
CA GLN A 127 -1.49 3.74 -30.51
C GLN A 127 -1.13 5.10 -29.91
N ASN A 128 -0.25 5.13 -28.91
CA ASN A 128 0.33 6.35 -28.35
C ASN A 128 -0.71 7.44 -27.96
N LEU A 129 -1.78 7.04 -27.29
CA LEU A 129 -2.86 7.93 -26.87
C LEU A 129 -2.43 8.76 -25.65
N SER A 130 -2.48 10.08 -25.71
CA SER A 130 -2.28 10.92 -24.51
C SER A 130 -3.47 10.88 -23.54
N GLN A 131 -4.63 10.39 -24.01
CA GLN A 131 -5.83 10.23 -23.19
C GLN A 131 -6.70 9.09 -23.68
N VAL A 132 -7.44 8.48 -22.76
CA VAL A 132 -8.47 7.48 -23.04
C VAL A 132 -9.81 8.01 -22.58
N GLU A 133 -10.74 8.15 -23.52
CA GLU A 133 -12.10 8.60 -23.26
C GLU A 133 -13.09 7.45 -23.48
N LEU A 134 -13.91 7.19 -22.47
CA LEU A 134 -14.94 6.15 -22.49
C LEU A 134 -16.30 6.77 -22.18
N ASP A 135 -17.17 6.79 -23.18
CA ASP A 135 -18.60 7.10 -23.04
C ASP A 135 -19.34 5.82 -22.66
N LEU A 136 -19.64 5.68 -21.38
CA LEU A 136 -20.15 4.46 -20.77
C LEU A 136 -21.67 4.45 -20.66
N ASN A 137 -22.25 5.51 -20.09
CA ASN A 137 -23.66 5.58 -19.71
C ASN A 137 -24.14 4.36 -18.90
N GLU A 138 -23.28 3.84 -18.03
CA GLU A 138 -23.57 2.67 -17.20
C GLU A 138 -24.32 3.12 -15.95
N GLN A 139 -25.39 2.42 -15.58
CA GLN A 139 -26.13 2.63 -14.34
C GLN A 139 -25.94 1.45 -13.40
N ALA A 140 -25.66 1.72 -12.12
CA ALA A 140 -25.55 0.68 -11.12
C ALA A 140 -26.90 0.02 -10.87
N GLU A 141 -26.92 -1.30 -10.72
CA GLU A 141 -28.10 -1.99 -10.18
C GLU A 141 -28.33 -1.58 -8.73
N ASP A 142 -29.60 -1.49 -8.35
CA ASP A 142 -29.99 -1.10 -7.00
C ASP A 142 -29.37 -2.03 -5.94
N GLY A 143 -28.58 -1.47 -5.06
CA GLY A 143 -27.90 -2.16 -3.98
C GLY A 143 -26.92 -1.26 -3.26
N ASP A 144 -26.55 -1.64 -2.05
CA ASP A 144 -25.91 -0.71 -1.13
C ASP A 144 -24.42 -0.99 -0.99
N ARG A 145 -23.64 0.08 -0.94
CA ARG A 145 -22.21 0.12 -0.55
C ARG A 145 -21.30 -0.95 -1.14
N ARG A 146 -21.38 -1.18 -2.44
CA ARG A 146 -20.66 -2.27 -3.12
C ARG A 146 -19.73 -1.78 -4.23
N PRO A 147 -18.69 -2.54 -4.60
CA PRO A 147 -17.99 -2.35 -5.87
C PRO A 147 -18.97 -2.42 -7.04
N TRP A 148 -18.78 -1.56 -8.04
CA TRP A 148 -19.60 -1.53 -9.25
C TRP A 148 -18.76 -1.48 -10.52
N LEU A 149 -17.95 -0.44 -10.71
CA LEU A 149 -17.03 -0.34 -11.85
C LEU A 149 -15.60 -0.26 -11.34
N THR A 150 -14.70 -1.04 -11.94
CA THR A 150 -13.27 -0.96 -11.67
C THR A 150 -12.52 -0.75 -12.98
N PHE A 151 -11.57 0.17 -12.99
CA PHE A 151 -10.64 0.37 -14.08
C PHE A 151 -9.25 -0.05 -13.62
N VAL A 152 -8.65 -0.99 -14.35
CA VAL A 152 -7.31 -1.51 -14.13
C VAL A 152 -6.43 -0.90 -15.22
N LEU A 153 -5.48 -0.07 -14.85
CA LEU A 153 -4.50 0.49 -15.76
C LEU A 153 -3.20 -0.30 -15.58
N VAL A 154 -2.77 -1.01 -16.62
CA VAL A 154 -1.66 -1.97 -16.56
C VAL A 154 -0.41 -1.33 -17.17
N ASP A 155 0.56 -1.02 -16.33
CA ASP A 155 1.83 -0.35 -16.69
C ASP A 155 1.65 1.03 -17.35
N LEU A 156 0.50 1.67 -17.10
CA LEU A 156 0.16 2.97 -17.68
C LEU A 156 0.33 4.09 -16.64
N PRO A 157 1.11 5.13 -16.94
CA PRO A 157 1.20 6.31 -16.11
C PRO A 157 -0.10 7.12 -16.23
N ILE A 158 -0.60 7.63 -15.11
CA ILE A 158 -1.85 8.41 -15.06
C ILE A 158 -1.58 9.78 -14.43
N ARG A 159 -1.90 10.85 -15.16
CA ARG A 159 -1.76 12.22 -14.66
C ARG A 159 -3.03 12.70 -14.01
N GLN A 160 -4.14 12.52 -14.72
CA GLN A 160 -5.43 13.07 -14.34
C GLN A 160 -6.57 12.10 -14.67
N LEU A 161 -7.63 12.16 -13.88
CA LEU A 161 -8.91 11.48 -14.12
C LEU A 161 -10.02 12.52 -14.22
N GLN A 162 -10.85 12.43 -15.25
CA GLN A 162 -12.06 13.25 -15.38
C GLN A 162 -13.28 12.35 -15.43
N THR A 163 -14.37 12.75 -14.78
CA THR A 163 -15.59 11.94 -14.67
C THR A 163 -16.83 12.78 -14.85
N ASN A 164 -17.84 12.25 -15.55
CA ASN A 164 -19.20 12.77 -15.55
C ASN A 164 -20.10 11.76 -14.84
N VAL A 165 -20.57 12.14 -13.64
CA VAL A 165 -21.38 11.29 -12.78
C VAL A 165 -22.75 11.91 -12.58
N LYS A 166 -23.80 11.10 -12.61
CA LYS A 166 -25.16 11.49 -12.19
C LYS A 166 -25.55 10.72 -10.94
N THR A 167 -26.06 11.44 -9.96
CA THR A 167 -26.66 10.91 -8.72
C THR A 167 -28.01 11.57 -8.54
N GLU A 168 -28.99 10.84 -7.99
CA GLU A 168 -30.35 11.32 -7.77
C GLU A 168 -30.73 11.22 -6.29
N LYS A 169 -31.51 12.20 -5.82
CA LYS A 169 -32.13 12.12 -4.50
C LYS A 169 -33.31 11.16 -4.57
N ARG A 170 -33.31 10.15 -3.71
CA ARG A 170 -34.41 9.18 -3.61
C ARG A 170 -35.00 9.16 -2.19
N PRO A 171 -36.26 8.71 -2.03
CA PRO A 171 -36.87 8.56 -0.71
C PRO A 171 -36.06 7.58 0.15
N ARG A 172 -35.75 7.98 1.40
CA ARG A 172 -34.98 7.24 2.40
C ARG A 172 -33.49 7.08 2.08
N ASP A 173 -33.14 6.61 0.89
CA ASP A 173 -31.76 6.35 0.52
C ASP A 173 -31.46 6.74 -0.93
N SER A 174 -30.51 7.67 -1.10
CA SER A 174 -30.21 8.35 -2.37
C SER A 174 -29.03 7.70 -3.09
N ASP A 175 -28.87 8.00 -4.38
CA ASP A 175 -27.73 7.48 -5.13
C ASP A 175 -26.44 8.16 -4.67
N ASP A 176 -25.53 7.41 -4.06
CA ASP A 176 -24.23 7.91 -3.65
C ASP A 176 -23.12 7.15 -4.40
N LEU A 177 -22.02 7.84 -4.68
CA LEU A 177 -20.89 7.23 -5.38
C LEU A 177 -19.56 7.57 -4.69
N ARG A 178 -18.79 6.52 -4.43
CA ARG A 178 -17.46 6.59 -3.82
C ARG A 178 -16.41 6.30 -4.88
N LEU A 179 -15.41 7.17 -4.96
CA LEU A 179 -14.23 7.01 -5.80
C LEU A 179 -13.04 6.58 -4.94
N ILE A 180 -12.35 5.53 -5.38
CA ILE A 180 -11.11 5.05 -4.79
C ILE A 180 -10.06 5.02 -5.90
N ILE A 181 -8.88 5.58 -5.66
CA ILE A 181 -7.76 5.56 -6.60
C ILE A 181 -6.55 5.01 -5.87
N ASN A 182 -6.01 3.88 -6.33
CA ASN A 182 -4.88 3.18 -5.72
C ASN A 182 -5.04 3.03 -4.20
N ASN A 183 -6.14 2.40 -3.76
CA ASN A 183 -6.55 2.24 -2.36
C ASN A 183 -6.89 3.54 -1.60
N VAL A 184 -6.70 4.72 -2.20
CA VAL A 184 -7.00 6.02 -1.57
C VAL A 184 -8.40 6.49 -1.92
N VAL A 185 -9.26 6.58 -0.91
CA VAL A 185 -10.63 7.06 -1.03
C VAL A 185 -10.64 8.58 -1.24
N LYS A 186 -11.25 9.04 -2.33
CA LYS A 186 -11.44 10.48 -2.58
C LYS A 186 -12.60 10.98 -1.72
N ARG A 187 -12.28 11.94 -0.83
CA ARG A 187 -13.20 12.39 0.22
C ARG A 187 -14.10 13.53 -0.26
N ASN A 188 -15.34 13.50 0.23
CA ASN A 188 -16.22 14.66 0.19
C ASN A 188 -15.89 15.61 1.34
N PHE A 189 -15.52 16.85 1.02
CA PHE A 189 -15.18 17.88 2.01
C PHE A 189 -16.36 18.76 2.43
N VAL A 190 -17.52 18.61 1.77
CA VAL A 190 -18.75 19.36 2.08
C VAL A 190 -19.51 18.68 3.22
N ASN A 191 -19.60 17.34 3.21
CA ASN A 191 -20.32 16.58 4.24
C ASN A 191 -19.38 15.69 5.05
N TYR A 192 -19.10 16.08 6.31
CA TYR A 192 -18.19 15.35 7.19
C TYR A 192 -18.64 13.93 7.54
N PHE A 193 -19.96 13.71 7.68
CA PHE A 193 -20.53 12.42 8.05
C PHE A 193 -20.55 11.43 6.88
N ARG A 194 -20.68 11.93 5.63
CA ARG A 194 -20.59 11.13 4.41
C ARG A 194 -19.27 11.37 3.66
N LYS A 195 -18.18 11.67 4.38
CA LYS A 195 -16.88 12.04 3.79
C LYS A 195 -16.25 10.98 2.89
N LEU A 196 -16.68 9.72 2.96
CA LEU A 196 -16.17 8.62 2.13
C LEU A 196 -16.97 8.43 0.83
N TRP A 197 -18.06 9.18 0.64
CA TRP A 197 -18.92 9.15 -0.54
C TRP A 197 -18.79 10.50 -1.25
N PHE A 198 -18.05 10.51 -2.37
CA PHE A 198 -17.65 11.75 -3.04
C PHE A 198 -18.86 12.46 -3.65
N TRP A 199 -19.68 11.73 -4.42
CA TRP A 199 -20.94 12.23 -4.96
C TRP A 199 -22.10 11.79 -4.07
N LEU A 200 -22.94 12.75 -3.67
CA LEU A 200 -24.08 12.51 -2.78
C LEU A 200 -25.38 12.90 -3.47
N GLY A 201 -26.26 11.93 -3.69
CA GLY A 201 -27.53 12.12 -4.40
C GLY A 201 -28.47 13.06 -3.67
N PHE A 202 -28.48 13.06 -2.34
CA PHE A 202 -29.29 14.00 -1.55
C PHE A 202 -28.98 15.48 -1.86
N SER A 203 -27.74 15.79 -2.24
CA SER A 203 -27.29 17.14 -2.58
C SER A 203 -27.36 17.44 -4.08
N ALA A 204 -27.60 16.42 -4.91
CA ALA A 204 -27.64 16.54 -6.35
C ALA A 204 -29.02 17.05 -6.81
N LYS A 205 -29.02 18.07 -7.68
CA LYS A 205 -30.23 18.56 -8.37
C LYS A 205 -30.50 17.75 -9.65
N ASP A 206 -30.32 16.42 -9.60
CA ASP A 206 -30.40 15.50 -10.73
C ASP A 206 -29.51 15.87 -11.94
N ALA A 207 -28.49 16.70 -11.70
CA ALA A 207 -27.57 17.18 -12.71
C ALA A 207 -26.34 16.28 -12.81
N VAL A 208 -25.86 16.10 -14.04
CA VAL A 208 -24.55 15.48 -14.29
C VAL A 208 -23.47 16.40 -13.75
N LYS A 209 -22.59 15.86 -12.92
CA LYS A 209 -21.45 16.57 -12.34
C LYS A 209 -20.16 16.11 -12.99
N GLY A 210 -19.46 17.07 -13.61
CA GLY A 210 -18.10 16.91 -14.08
C GLY A 210 -17.11 17.18 -12.94
N ASP A 211 -16.21 16.24 -12.66
CA ASP A 211 -15.13 16.40 -11.69
C ASP A 211 -13.80 15.96 -12.30
N VAL A 212 -12.73 16.60 -11.84
CA VAL A 212 -11.36 16.38 -12.30
C VAL A 212 -10.49 16.10 -11.08
N PHE A 213 -9.65 15.07 -11.18
CA PHE A 213 -8.75 14.61 -10.12
C PHE A 213 -7.32 14.56 -10.66
N GLU A 214 -6.43 15.34 -10.07
CA GLU A 214 -4.98 15.17 -10.27
C GLU A 214 -4.50 13.94 -9.49
N ILE A 215 -3.67 13.11 -10.14
CA ILE A 215 -3.21 11.82 -9.63
C ILE A 215 -1.69 11.72 -9.67
N GLU A 216 -1.06 12.13 -10.78
CA GLU A 216 0.39 12.11 -11.02
C GLU A 216 1.08 10.81 -10.54
N LYS A 217 0.74 9.69 -11.19
CA LYS A 217 1.37 8.38 -10.95
C LYS A 217 2.19 7.93 -12.15
N LYS A 218 3.39 7.46 -11.84
CA LYS A 218 4.34 6.86 -12.78
C LYS A 218 3.78 5.54 -13.33
N ARG A 219 4.48 4.93 -14.28
CA ARG A 219 4.13 3.61 -14.82
C ARG A 219 3.96 2.58 -13.70
N GLY A 220 2.99 1.71 -13.84
CA GLY A 220 2.73 0.59 -12.94
C GLY A 220 1.28 0.14 -13.00
N LEU A 221 0.91 -0.76 -12.09
CA LEU A 221 -0.47 -1.19 -11.91
C LEU A 221 -1.25 -0.14 -11.11
N HIS A 222 -2.37 0.34 -11.65
CA HIS A 222 -3.25 1.27 -10.97
C HIS A 222 -4.71 0.84 -11.02
N TYR A 223 -5.43 1.17 -9.95
CA TYR A 223 -6.85 0.92 -9.83
C TYR A 223 -7.61 2.23 -9.65
N VAL A 224 -8.69 2.37 -10.41
CA VAL A 224 -9.74 3.36 -10.18
C VAL A 224 -11.05 2.63 -9.96
N GLU A 225 -11.59 2.72 -8.75
CA GLU A 225 -12.81 2.01 -8.36
C GLU A 225 -13.96 2.98 -8.10
N PHE A 226 -15.14 2.60 -8.57
CA PHE A 226 -16.41 3.23 -8.28
C PHE A 226 -17.26 2.26 -7.47
N TRP A 227 -17.50 2.63 -6.22
CA TRP A 227 -18.41 1.93 -5.34
C TRP A 227 -19.74 2.66 -5.32
N ALA A 228 -20.83 1.92 -5.52
CA ALA A 228 -22.18 2.45 -5.62
C ALA A 228 -22.96 2.23 -4.34
N ASP A 229 -23.76 3.22 -3.97
CA ASP A 229 -24.91 3.11 -3.07
C ASP A 229 -26.15 3.42 -3.91
N ARG A 230 -27.12 2.49 -3.95
CA ARG A 230 -28.31 2.56 -4.82
C ARG A 230 -27.95 2.51 -6.31
N MET A 231 -28.36 3.49 -7.12
CA MET A 231 -28.30 3.41 -8.59
C MET A 231 -27.62 4.62 -9.29
N PRO A 232 -26.41 5.05 -8.88
CA PRO A 232 -25.68 6.11 -9.58
C PRO A 232 -25.38 5.73 -11.04
N VAL A 233 -25.12 6.75 -11.86
CA VAL A 233 -24.77 6.60 -13.28
C VAL A 233 -23.40 7.22 -13.54
N LEU A 234 -22.50 6.47 -14.19
CA LEU A 234 -21.24 6.97 -14.71
C LEU A 234 -21.39 7.12 -16.22
N GLN A 235 -21.51 8.36 -16.68
CA GLN A 235 -21.77 8.65 -18.09
C GLN A 235 -20.49 8.61 -18.91
N ARG A 236 -19.44 9.26 -18.41
CA ARG A 236 -18.18 9.41 -19.12
C ARG A 236 -17.02 9.39 -18.13
N ILE A 237 -15.92 8.80 -18.56
CA ILE A 237 -14.66 8.81 -17.85
C ILE A 237 -13.52 9.09 -18.84
N VAL A 238 -12.58 9.94 -18.44
CA VAL A 238 -11.39 10.27 -19.23
C VAL A 238 -10.16 10.06 -18.37
N PHE A 239 -9.23 9.24 -18.84
CA PHE A 239 -7.91 9.08 -18.26
C PHE A 239 -6.93 9.92 -19.08
N VAL A 240 -6.30 10.91 -18.47
CA VAL A 240 -5.16 11.61 -19.07
C VAL A 240 -3.91 10.85 -18.70
N LEU A 241 -3.24 10.30 -19.70
CA LEU A 241 -2.10 9.41 -19.53
C LEU A 241 -0.79 10.21 -19.54
N GLY A 242 0.21 9.68 -18.85
CA GLY A 242 1.59 10.13 -18.98
C GLY A 242 2.24 9.56 -20.25
N ASP A 243 3.56 9.72 -20.37
CA ASP A 243 4.30 9.15 -21.49
C ASP A 243 4.52 7.64 -21.29
N TYR A 244 3.81 6.85 -22.09
CA TYR A 244 3.99 5.40 -22.20
C TYR A 244 4.52 4.95 -23.57
N THR A 245 5.07 5.87 -24.38
CA THR A 245 5.52 5.57 -25.76
C THR A 245 6.78 4.71 -25.82
N LYS A 246 7.62 4.77 -24.77
CA LYS A 246 8.76 3.87 -24.61
C LYS A 246 8.24 2.42 -24.53
N ARG A 247 8.72 1.56 -25.44
CA ARG A 247 8.39 0.13 -25.50
C ARG A 247 8.54 -0.48 -24.09
N THR A 248 7.54 -1.26 -23.69
CA THR A 248 7.56 -2.02 -22.44
C THR A 248 7.73 -3.49 -22.78
N PRO A 249 8.76 -4.19 -22.26
CA PRO A 249 8.91 -5.61 -22.50
C PRO A 249 7.70 -6.40 -22.03
N THR A 250 7.31 -7.41 -22.81
CA THR A 250 6.21 -8.31 -22.49
C THR A 250 6.73 -9.75 -22.42
N VAL A 251 5.91 -10.67 -21.89
CA VAL A 251 6.33 -12.07 -21.77
C VAL A 251 6.58 -12.69 -23.16
N TYR A 252 5.93 -12.18 -24.20
CA TYR A 252 6.09 -12.64 -25.59
C TYR A 252 7.06 -11.80 -26.43
N ASP A 253 7.42 -10.62 -25.95
CA ASP A 253 8.43 -9.73 -26.53
C ASP A 253 9.31 -9.16 -25.40
N PRO A 254 10.21 -9.98 -24.83
CA PRO A 254 10.95 -9.63 -23.63
C PRO A 254 12.30 -8.96 -23.93
N GLU A 255 12.59 -8.58 -25.17
CA GLU A 255 13.87 -7.94 -25.50
C GLU A 255 14.07 -6.67 -24.63
N TRP A 256 15.27 -6.49 -24.10
CA TRP A 256 15.62 -5.38 -23.23
C TRP A 256 15.61 -4.06 -24.01
N THR A 257 15.07 -3.03 -23.40
CA THR A 257 14.93 -1.68 -23.98
C THR A 257 16.17 -0.80 -23.77
N GLY A 258 17.18 -1.32 -23.07
CA GLY A 258 18.33 -0.55 -22.60
C GLY A 258 18.20 -0.04 -21.16
N ASP A 259 17.04 -0.26 -20.52
CA ASP A 259 16.78 0.11 -19.12
C ASP A 259 15.86 -0.93 -18.46
N PHE A 260 16.29 -1.54 -17.37
CA PHE A 260 15.48 -2.54 -16.66
C PHE A 260 14.35 -1.92 -15.85
N ASP A 261 14.36 -0.60 -15.61
CA ASP A 261 13.22 0.10 -14.98
C ASP A 261 11.99 0.19 -15.93
N ASP A 262 12.13 -0.22 -17.18
CA ASP A 262 11.00 -0.35 -18.12
C ASP A 262 10.20 -1.64 -17.93
N ASP A 263 10.75 -2.63 -17.23
CA ASP A 263 10.06 -3.87 -16.93
C ASP A 263 8.92 -3.61 -15.90
N SER A 264 7.90 -4.46 -15.92
CA SER A 264 7.00 -4.54 -14.76
C SER A 264 7.68 -5.30 -13.62
N GLU A 265 7.18 -5.16 -12.38
CA GLU A 265 7.70 -5.90 -11.21
C GLU A 265 7.74 -7.43 -11.46
N GLN A 266 6.72 -7.98 -12.12
CA GLN A 266 6.68 -9.40 -12.50
C GLN A 266 7.75 -9.74 -13.56
N MET A 267 7.98 -8.85 -14.52
CA MET A 267 8.95 -9.04 -15.59
C MET A 267 10.38 -9.04 -15.07
N VAL A 268 10.75 -8.07 -14.23
CA VAL A 268 12.11 -8.00 -13.65
C VAL A 268 12.37 -9.19 -12.72
N LEU A 269 11.38 -9.62 -11.94
CA LEU A 269 11.47 -10.83 -11.12
C LEU A 269 11.62 -12.08 -11.99
N ALA A 270 10.84 -12.20 -13.07
CA ALA A 270 10.95 -13.33 -14.01
C ALA A 270 12.35 -13.41 -14.63
N ARG A 271 12.94 -12.28 -15.02
CA ARG A 271 14.30 -12.20 -15.53
C ARG A 271 15.33 -12.64 -14.49
N ALA A 272 15.17 -12.24 -13.23
CA ALA A 272 16.06 -12.67 -12.16
C ALA A 272 15.99 -14.19 -11.94
N ILE A 273 14.77 -14.75 -11.85
CA ILE A 273 14.59 -16.20 -11.72
C ILE A 273 15.20 -16.93 -12.93
N TYR A 274 15.00 -16.42 -14.14
CA TYR A 274 15.51 -17.02 -15.36
C TYR A 274 17.04 -16.96 -15.44
N GLY A 275 17.62 -15.78 -15.18
CA GLY A 275 19.07 -15.57 -15.17
C GLY A 275 19.78 -16.43 -14.13
N GLU A 276 19.18 -16.56 -12.95
CA GLU A 276 19.76 -17.31 -11.84
C GLU A 276 19.51 -18.80 -11.99
N ALA A 277 18.33 -19.24 -12.45
CA ALA A 277 17.83 -20.61 -12.28
C ALA A 277 17.11 -21.23 -13.51
N ARG A 278 17.26 -20.71 -14.73
CA ARG A 278 16.56 -21.26 -15.93
C ARG A 278 16.72 -22.76 -16.14
N SER A 279 17.90 -23.32 -15.80
CA SER A 279 18.24 -24.74 -16.02
C SER A 279 18.03 -25.64 -14.80
N THR A 280 17.36 -25.16 -13.75
CA THR A 280 17.06 -25.95 -12.54
C THR A 280 15.62 -26.47 -12.55
N PRO A 281 15.27 -27.44 -11.68
CA PRO A 281 13.88 -27.80 -11.43
C PRO A 281 13.03 -26.63 -10.91
N THR A 282 11.71 -26.74 -11.05
CA THR A 282 10.70 -25.74 -10.62
C THR A 282 10.87 -25.34 -9.14
N GLU A 283 11.10 -26.31 -8.24
CA GLU A 283 11.28 -26.05 -6.80
C GLU A 283 12.45 -25.10 -6.52
N ALA A 284 13.56 -25.23 -7.27
CA ALA A 284 14.71 -24.34 -7.13
C ALA A 284 14.44 -22.94 -7.69
N LYS A 285 13.62 -22.82 -8.75
CA LYS A 285 13.16 -21.52 -9.28
C LYS A 285 12.27 -20.79 -8.26
N ILE A 286 11.33 -21.52 -7.66
CA ILE A 286 10.47 -21.03 -6.56
C ILE A 286 11.35 -20.57 -5.38
N ALA A 287 12.35 -21.36 -4.99
CA ALA A 287 13.25 -21.02 -3.90
C ALA A 287 14.03 -19.72 -4.15
N VAL A 288 14.57 -19.52 -5.37
CA VAL A 288 15.22 -18.26 -5.76
C VAL A 288 14.24 -17.09 -5.67
N ALA A 289 13.05 -17.24 -6.23
CA ALA A 289 12.01 -16.21 -6.20
C ALA A 289 11.58 -15.85 -4.76
N CYS A 290 11.40 -16.84 -3.90
CA CYS A 290 11.10 -16.66 -2.48
C CYS A 290 12.23 -15.91 -1.77
N SER A 291 13.50 -16.21 -2.08
CA SER A 291 14.63 -15.50 -1.47
C SER A 291 14.66 -14.02 -1.86
N ILE A 292 14.31 -13.67 -3.11
CA ILE A 292 14.17 -12.29 -3.55
C ILE A 292 12.96 -11.62 -2.85
N ARG A 293 11.81 -12.30 -2.77
CA ARG A 293 10.64 -11.82 -2.01
C ARG A 293 10.99 -11.54 -0.54
N ASN A 294 11.79 -12.40 0.09
CA ASN A 294 12.24 -12.21 1.46
C ASN A 294 13.09 -10.95 1.63
N ARG A 295 13.90 -10.58 0.62
CA ARG A 295 14.62 -9.31 0.59
C ARG A 295 13.63 -8.14 0.50
N VAL A 296 12.65 -8.18 -0.42
CA VAL A 296 11.63 -7.13 -0.57
C VAL A 296 10.86 -6.86 0.74
N ASN A 297 10.57 -7.92 1.50
CA ASN A 297 9.85 -7.82 2.77
C ASN A 297 10.73 -7.39 3.96
N ASP A 298 12.04 -7.29 3.77
CA ASP A 298 13.00 -6.97 4.81
C ASP A 298 13.45 -5.50 4.70
N LYS A 299 13.27 -4.74 5.78
CA LYS A 299 13.56 -3.29 5.86
C LYS A 299 15.02 -2.91 5.52
N ARG A 300 15.93 -3.87 5.45
CA ARG A 300 17.34 -3.66 5.08
C ARG A 300 17.54 -3.49 3.57
N TRP A 301 16.55 -3.86 2.77
CA TRP A 301 16.62 -3.88 1.32
C TRP A 301 15.63 -2.88 0.71
N GLY A 302 15.63 -2.81 -0.62
CA GLY A 302 14.60 -2.11 -1.38
C GLY A 302 13.20 -2.66 -1.11
N LYS A 303 12.20 -1.80 -1.31
CA LYS A 303 10.78 -2.11 -1.06
C LYS A 303 10.05 -2.65 -2.30
N SER A 304 10.74 -2.79 -3.42
CA SER A 304 10.21 -3.37 -4.66
C SER A 304 11.18 -4.39 -5.24
N TYR A 305 10.71 -5.22 -6.17
CA TYR A 305 11.55 -6.18 -6.87
C TYR A 305 12.61 -5.47 -7.70
N HIS A 306 12.28 -4.34 -8.35
CA HIS A 306 13.27 -3.50 -9.03
C HIS A 306 14.37 -3.05 -8.07
N GLU A 307 14.02 -2.46 -6.92
CA GLU A 307 15.02 -1.94 -5.98
C GLU A 307 15.92 -3.04 -5.40
N VAL A 308 15.38 -4.25 -5.21
CA VAL A 308 16.14 -5.41 -4.70
C VAL A 308 17.06 -6.01 -5.77
N ILE A 309 16.53 -6.26 -6.96
CA ILE A 309 17.24 -6.99 -8.03
C ILE A 309 18.30 -6.09 -8.68
N LEU A 310 17.97 -4.82 -8.92
CA LEU A 310 18.87 -3.88 -9.58
C LEU A 310 19.90 -3.26 -8.62
N GLN A 311 19.83 -3.60 -7.33
CA GLN A 311 20.86 -3.19 -6.39
C GLN A 311 22.23 -3.76 -6.82
N PRO A 312 23.31 -2.96 -6.81
CA PRO A 312 24.61 -3.40 -7.27
C PRO A 312 25.06 -4.69 -6.58
N LYS A 313 25.47 -5.67 -7.40
CA LYS A 313 26.03 -6.98 -7.00
C LYS A 313 25.05 -7.96 -6.34
N GLN A 314 23.74 -7.74 -6.39
CA GLN A 314 22.76 -8.69 -5.85
C GLN A 314 22.45 -9.84 -6.79
N ASP A 315 22.17 -9.54 -8.06
CA ASP A 315 21.85 -10.55 -9.08
C ASP A 315 22.85 -10.44 -10.24
N SER A 316 23.81 -11.37 -10.29
CA SER A 316 25.00 -11.19 -11.14
C SER A 316 24.68 -11.25 -12.63
N ALA A 317 23.62 -11.97 -12.99
CA ALA A 317 23.12 -12.10 -14.35
C ALA A 317 22.71 -10.76 -15.00
N PHE A 318 22.45 -9.70 -14.21
CA PHE A 318 22.17 -8.36 -14.74
C PHE A 318 23.44 -7.57 -15.09
N ASN A 319 24.63 -8.04 -14.71
CA ASN A 319 25.89 -7.38 -15.04
C ASN A 319 26.32 -7.68 -16.49
N LYS A 320 26.76 -6.64 -17.21
CA LYS A 320 27.18 -6.74 -18.63
C LYS A 320 28.23 -7.82 -18.93
N ASN A 321 29.08 -8.16 -17.95
CA ASN A 321 30.17 -9.12 -18.12
C ASN A 321 29.81 -10.54 -17.67
N ASP A 322 28.58 -10.77 -17.21
CA ASP A 322 28.11 -12.08 -16.80
C ASP A 322 27.68 -12.92 -18.01
N ASN A 323 28.01 -14.21 -18.02
CA ASN A 323 27.66 -15.13 -19.11
C ASN A 323 26.14 -15.31 -19.28
N ASN A 324 25.36 -15.04 -18.22
CA ASN A 324 23.90 -15.08 -18.25
C ASN A 324 23.26 -13.78 -18.71
N HIS A 325 24.03 -12.69 -18.86
CA HIS A 325 23.49 -11.39 -19.27
C HIS A 325 22.70 -11.42 -20.59
N PRO A 326 23.15 -12.12 -21.66
CA PRO A 326 22.38 -12.21 -22.91
C PRO A 326 20.97 -12.80 -22.72
N PHE A 327 20.83 -13.76 -21.80
CA PHE A 327 19.57 -14.43 -21.49
C PHE A 327 18.66 -13.60 -20.58
N VAL A 328 19.23 -12.70 -19.78
CA VAL A 328 18.47 -11.74 -18.97
C VAL A 328 17.94 -10.62 -19.85
N ILE A 329 18.74 -10.11 -20.79
CA ILE A 329 18.29 -9.02 -21.69
C ILE A 329 17.31 -9.51 -22.76
N ASP A 330 17.44 -10.75 -23.24
CA ASP A 330 16.47 -11.37 -24.14
C ASP A 330 16.33 -12.86 -23.82
N PRO A 331 15.37 -13.24 -22.94
CA PRO A 331 15.08 -14.62 -22.61
C PRO A 331 14.70 -15.52 -23.80
N LEU A 332 14.34 -14.94 -24.95
CA LEU A 332 13.97 -15.68 -26.15
C LEU A 332 15.09 -15.68 -27.21
N CYS A 333 16.28 -15.15 -26.90
CA CYS A 333 17.36 -14.95 -27.87
C CYS A 333 17.85 -16.23 -28.55
N SER A 334 17.75 -17.38 -27.88
CA SER A 334 18.19 -18.67 -28.43
C SER A 334 17.22 -19.25 -29.46
N GLY A 335 15.96 -18.79 -29.45
CA GLY A 335 14.85 -19.37 -30.21
C GLY A 335 14.52 -20.82 -29.81
N SER A 336 15.15 -21.37 -28.77
CA SER A 336 14.98 -22.77 -28.40
C SER A 336 13.64 -22.98 -27.67
N GLN A 337 12.96 -24.07 -27.97
CA GLN A 337 11.68 -24.40 -27.32
C GLN A 337 11.86 -24.55 -25.79
N ARG A 338 12.98 -25.12 -25.36
CA ARG A 338 13.34 -25.28 -23.94
C ARG A 338 13.47 -23.95 -23.22
N ASP A 339 14.14 -22.97 -23.83
CA ASP A 339 14.33 -21.65 -23.23
C ASP A 339 13.02 -20.87 -23.18
N LYS A 340 12.21 -20.99 -24.24
CA LYS A 340 10.86 -20.42 -24.26
C LYS A 340 9.98 -20.99 -23.14
N GLU A 341 9.96 -22.31 -22.95
CA GLU A 341 9.21 -22.96 -21.87
C GLU A 341 9.72 -22.52 -20.50
N ALA A 342 11.04 -22.52 -20.30
CA ALA A 342 11.64 -22.09 -19.05
C ALA A 342 11.36 -20.60 -18.74
N TRP A 343 11.32 -19.74 -19.76
CA TRP A 343 10.97 -18.32 -19.61
C TRP A 343 9.52 -18.13 -19.19
N LEU A 344 8.58 -18.80 -19.88
CA LEU A 344 7.16 -18.78 -19.52
C LEU A 344 6.93 -19.30 -18.10
N GLU A 345 7.63 -20.37 -17.72
CA GLU A 345 7.59 -20.89 -16.34
C GLU A 345 8.13 -19.88 -15.32
N CYS A 346 9.24 -19.19 -15.60
CA CYS A 346 9.78 -18.17 -14.69
C CYS A 346 8.83 -16.97 -14.53
N PHE A 347 8.17 -16.56 -15.61
CA PHE A 347 7.17 -15.49 -15.58
C PHE A 347 5.93 -15.87 -14.77
N GLU A 348 5.47 -17.11 -14.92
CA GLU A 348 4.36 -17.66 -14.13
C GLU A 348 4.74 -17.76 -12.65
N ILE A 349 5.91 -18.32 -12.32
CA ILE A 349 6.43 -18.39 -10.95
C ILE A 349 6.55 -16.99 -10.33
N ALA A 350 7.06 -16.01 -11.08
CA ALA A 350 7.15 -14.62 -10.61
C ALA A 350 5.77 -14.09 -10.19
N GLY A 351 4.75 -14.29 -11.04
CA GLY A 351 3.37 -13.91 -10.75
C GLY A 351 2.81 -14.62 -9.51
N GLN A 352 3.01 -15.92 -9.39
CA GLN A 352 2.56 -16.73 -8.24
C GLN A 352 3.24 -16.31 -6.93
N ILE A 353 4.54 -15.99 -6.96
CA ILE A 353 5.31 -15.55 -5.80
C ILE A 353 4.86 -14.18 -5.31
N MET A 354 4.63 -13.24 -6.24
CA MET A 354 4.02 -11.95 -5.96
C MET A 354 2.62 -12.13 -5.37
N ALA A 355 1.83 -13.03 -5.96
CA ALA A 355 0.49 -13.39 -5.50
C ALA A 355 0.45 -14.20 -4.19
N GLY A 356 1.60 -14.54 -3.59
CA GLY A 356 1.64 -15.25 -2.31
C GLY A 356 1.16 -16.70 -2.37
N GLU A 357 1.13 -17.30 -3.56
CA GLU A 357 0.56 -18.64 -3.79
C GLU A 357 1.55 -19.78 -3.47
N HIS A 358 2.79 -19.45 -3.13
CA HIS A 358 3.81 -20.40 -2.71
C HIS A 358 4.31 -20.11 -1.31
N ASP A 359 4.33 -21.16 -0.50
CA ASP A 359 5.10 -21.23 0.74
C ASP A 359 6.60 -20.97 0.46
N ASP A 360 7.34 -20.53 1.47
CA ASP A 360 8.79 -20.33 1.32
C ASP A 360 9.57 -21.61 1.62
N PRO A 361 10.09 -22.34 0.60
CA PRO A 361 10.88 -23.55 0.84
C PRO A 361 12.27 -23.23 1.41
N THR A 362 12.69 -21.95 1.39
CA THR A 362 14.02 -21.52 1.83
C THR A 362 14.12 -21.22 3.33
N LEU A 363 12.98 -21.29 4.04
CA LEU A 363 12.89 -21.00 5.48
C LEU A 363 13.33 -19.56 5.84
N GLY A 364 12.98 -18.57 5.00
CA GLY A 364 13.33 -17.17 5.21
C GLY A 364 14.73 -16.78 4.72
N ALA A 365 15.31 -17.53 3.77
CA ALA A 365 16.63 -17.20 3.25
C ALA A 365 16.61 -15.92 2.42
N ASN A 366 17.68 -15.13 2.50
CA ASN A 366 17.83 -13.88 1.76
C ASN A 366 19.12 -13.82 0.93
N HIS A 367 19.97 -14.86 1.02
CA HIS A 367 21.16 -15.04 0.20
C HIS A 367 21.23 -16.48 -0.31
N TYR A 368 21.87 -16.68 -1.46
CA TYR A 368 22.14 -18.00 -1.99
C TYR A 368 23.39 -18.02 -2.86
N TYR A 369 23.92 -19.22 -3.10
CA TYR A 369 24.95 -19.45 -4.10
C TYR A 369 24.93 -20.91 -4.60
N ARG A 370 25.58 -21.17 -5.74
CA ARG A 370 25.68 -22.51 -6.33
C ARG A 370 26.80 -23.32 -5.67
N ASP A 371 26.56 -24.62 -5.41
CA ASP A 371 27.56 -25.48 -4.74
C ASP A 371 28.83 -25.75 -5.57
N PHE A 372 28.78 -25.51 -6.88
CA PHE A 372 29.90 -25.69 -7.80
C PHE A 372 30.78 -24.43 -7.97
N ILE A 373 30.41 -23.29 -7.37
CA ILE A 373 31.28 -22.10 -7.33
C ILE A 373 31.97 -21.97 -5.96
N PRO A 374 33.12 -21.28 -5.89
CA PRO A 374 33.75 -20.96 -4.62
C PRO A 374 32.78 -20.25 -3.68
N ALA A 375 32.70 -20.71 -2.43
CA ALA A 375 31.82 -20.13 -1.43
C ALA A 375 32.08 -18.60 -1.31
N PRO A 376 31.06 -17.75 -1.49
CA PRO A 376 31.21 -16.30 -1.38
C PRO A 376 31.73 -15.89 0.00
N TYR A 377 32.46 -14.77 0.07
CA TYR A 377 33.07 -14.32 1.33
C TYR A 377 32.06 -14.15 2.47
N TRP A 378 30.82 -13.74 2.16
CA TRP A 378 29.76 -13.52 3.15
C TRP A 378 29.34 -14.82 3.86
N THR A 379 29.60 -15.99 3.28
CA THR A 379 29.34 -17.29 3.94
C THR A 379 30.19 -17.49 5.19
N LYS A 380 31.30 -16.73 5.33
CA LYS A 380 32.19 -16.74 6.50
C LYS A 380 31.78 -15.71 7.56
N ASP A 381 30.78 -14.87 7.29
CA ASP A 381 30.25 -13.95 8.29
C ASP A 381 29.63 -14.75 9.44
N ARG A 382 29.91 -14.36 10.69
CA ARG A 382 29.35 -15.00 11.88
C ARG A 382 27.81 -14.95 11.94
N ASN A 383 27.20 -14.07 11.16
CA ASN A 383 25.76 -13.89 11.05
C ASN A 383 25.15 -14.64 9.85
N ALA A 384 25.96 -15.33 9.05
CA ALA A 384 25.48 -16.17 7.96
C ALA A 384 25.02 -17.52 8.53
N VAL A 385 23.74 -17.83 8.35
CA VAL A 385 23.13 -19.09 8.80
C VAL A 385 22.69 -19.88 7.58
N PHE A 386 23.28 -21.06 7.37
CA PHE A 386 22.80 -22.00 6.36
C PHE A 386 21.37 -22.45 6.72
N LYS A 387 20.47 -22.44 5.74
CA LYS A 387 19.05 -22.76 5.93
C LYS A 387 18.71 -24.10 5.31
N VAL A 388 18.96 -24.24 4.01
CA VAL A 388 18.60 -25.42 3.22
C VAL A 388 19.41 -25.46 1.93
N LYS A 389 19.56 -26.67 1.37
CA LYS A 389 20.04 -26.87 0.00
C LYS A 389 18.88 -27.40 -0.84
N ILE A 390 18.58 -26.73 -1.94
CA ILE A 390 17.55 -27.13 -2.91
C ILE A 390 18.25 -27.22 -4.27
N ASP A 391 18.19 -28.39 -4.90
CA ASP A 391 19.03 -28.73 -6.06
C ASP A 391 20.52 -28.45 -5.73
N ASN A 392 21.23 -27.71 -6.57
CA ASN A 392 22.62 -27.30 -6.35
C ASN A 392 22.75 -25.87 -5.78
N ILE A 393 21.68 -25.33 -5.18
CA ILE A 393 21.65 -24.00 -4.56
C ILE A 393 21.67 -24.13 -3.04
N LEU A 394 22.63 -23.48 -2.38
CA LEU A 394 22.63 -23.34 -0.93
C LEU A 394 22.03 -22.00 -0.54
N PHE A 395 21.00 -22.04 0.31
CA PHE A 395 20.29 -20.87 0.82
C PHE A 395 20.75 -20.52 2.24
N TYR A 396 20.96 -19.23 2.47
CA TYR A 396 21.44 -18.66 3.73
C TYR A 396 20.56 -17.50 4.17
N CYS A 397 20.50 -17.30 5.48
CA CYS A 397 20.04 -16.06 6.08
C CYS A 397 21.25 -15.28 6.57
N LEU A 398 21.39 -14.03 6.12
CA LEU A 398 22.37 -13.07 6.64
C LEU A 398 21.61 -11.94 7.32
N GLY A 399 21.84 -11.70 8.61
CA GLY A 399 21.20 -10.65 9.42
C GLY A 399 21.66 -10.71 10.87
N ARG A 400 21.56 -9.61 11.63
CA ARG A 400 22.10 -9.52 13.01
C ARG A 400 21.76 -10.80 13.79
N GLY A 401 22.80 -11.52 14.19
CA GLY A 401 22.70 -12.82 14.85
C GLY A 401 21.76 -12.80 16.07
N PRO A 402 21.40 -13.98 16.58
CA PRO A 402 20.36 -14.14 17.58
C PRO A 402 20.76 -13.47 18.89
N ARG A 403 20.25 -12.27 19.15
CA ARG A 403 20.04 -11.79 20.54
C ARG A 403 18.65 -12.14 21.08
N GLY A 404 17.80 -12.81 20.31
CA GLY A 404 16.41 -13.10 20.68
C GLY A 404 16.05 -14.56 20.96
N ILE A 405 16.90 -15.55 20.63
CA ILE A 405 16.49 -16.98 20.69
C ILE A 405 17.23 -17.79 21.77
N ILE A 406 18.33 -17.27 22.34
CA ILE A 406 19.03 -17.96 23.44
C ILE A 406 18.33 -17.76 24.80
N LEU A 407 17.49 -16.72 24.97
CA LEU A 407 16.80 -16.50 26.24
C LEU A 407 15.58 -17.42 26.46
N LEU A 408 14.94 -17.93 25.39
CA LEU A 408 13.70 -18.71 25.54
C LEU A 408 13.97 -20.17 25.95
N ASN A 409 15.10 -20.75 25.56
CA ASN A 409 15.47 -22.12 25.94
C ASN A 409 16.13 -22.24 27.33
N MET A 410 16.54 -21.13 27.95
CA MET A 410 17.00 -21.13 29.36
C MET A 410 15.84 -20.99 30.36
N ILE A 411 14.66 -20.57 29.91
CA ILE A 411 13.47 -20.37 30.77
C ILE A 411 12.49 -21.55 30.69
N LEU A 412 12.56 -22.39 29.66
CA LEU A 412 11.63 -23.51 29.47
C LEU A 412 12.07 -24.85 30.06
N LEU A 413 13.36 -25.03 30.38
CA LEU A 413 13.87 -26.25 31.04
C LEU A 413 13.55 -26.38 32.54
N PRO A 414 13.31 -25.31 33.34
CA PRO A 414 12.83 -25.44 34.72
C PRO A 414 11.30 -25.64 34.84
N MET A 415 10.52 -25.22 33.83
CA MET A 415 9.04 -25.25 33.90
C MET A 415 8.44 -26.65 33.73
N GLN A 416 9.12 -27.57 33.05
CA GLN A 416 8.64 -28.95 32.89
C GLN A 416 8.85 -29.82 34.14
N ILE A 417 9.72 -29.41 35.07
CA ILE A 417 9.94 -30.13 36.34
C ILE A 417 8.90 -29.73 37.39
N ILE A 418 8.40 -28.49 37.35
CA ILE A 418 7.38 -28.01 38.30
C ILE A 418 5.99 -28.59 37.97
N PHE A 419 5.70 -28.85 36.69
CA PHE A 419 4.40 -29.40 36.26
C PHE A 419 4.22 -30.91 36.59
N LEU A 420 5.31 -31.62 36.88
CA LEU A 420 5.28 -33.04 37.28
C LEU A 420 5.15 -33.27 38.79
N LEU A 421 5.24 -32.22 39.62
CA LEU A 421 5.17 -32.30 41.09
C LEU A 421 3.86 -31.78 41.70
N SER A 422 2.94 -31.23 40.91
CA SER A 422 1.65 -30.70 41.41
C SER A 422 0.45 -31.65 41.21
N LEU A 423 0.66 -32.88 40.73
CA LEU A 423 -0.38 -33.90 40.56
C LEU A 423 -0.39 -34.89 41.73
N SER A 424 -0.60 -34.39 42.95
CA SER A 424 -1.01 -35.21 44.08
C SER A 424 -1.58 -34.34 45.21
N LEU A 425 -2.91 -34.18 45.25
CA LEU A 425 -3.80 -34.33 46.42
C LEU A 425 -5.22 -33.80 46.09
N PRO A 426 -6.29 -34.35 46.71
CA PRO A 426 -7.65 -34.25 46.19
C PRO A 426 -8.54 -33.19 46.88
N PHE A 427 -9.61 -32.84 46.15
CA PHE A 427 -10.73 -31.96 46.46
C PHE A 427 -11.31 -32.03 47.89
N PHE A 428 -11.65 -30.87 48.46
CA PHE A 428 -12.85 -30.68 49.30
C PHE A 428 -13.46 -29.28 49.12
N VAL A 429 -14.78 -29.25 49.20
CA VAL A 429 -15.75 -28.16 49.01
C VAL A 429 -15.78 -27.22 50.24
N VAL A 430 -16.12 -25.92 50.06
CA VAL A 430 -17.13 -25.14 50.83
C VAL A 430 -16.98 -23.60 50.58
N SER A 431 -18.16 -23.00 50.38
CA SER A 431 -18.64 -21.60 50.35
C SER A 431 -17.73 -20.38 50.59
N GLU A 432 -18.14 -19.29 49.91
CA GLU A 432 -18.14 -17.88 50.33
C GLU A 432 -17.28 -17.52 51.56
N ILE A 433 -16.22 -16.75 51.30
CA ILE A 433 -15.73 -15.55 52.00
C ILE A 433 -14.35 -15.30 51.37
N HIS A 434 -14.18 -14.23 50.60
CA HIS A 434 -12.94 -13.44 50.50
C HIS A 434 -13.05 -12.25 49.52
N ASN A 435 -14.17 -11.50 49.58
CA ASN A 435 -14.16 -10.09 49.20
C ASN A 435 -13.76 -9.27 50.44
N GLU A 436 -12.49 -9.37 50.89
CA GLU A 436 -11.91 -8.38 51.82
C GLU A 436 -10.39 -8.48 52.09
N ILE A 437 -9.58 -9.17 51.27
CA ILE A 437 -8.10 -9.18 51.45
C ILE A 437 -7.32 -8.64 50.22
N LEU A 438 -8.00 -8.18 49.17
CA LEU A 438 -7.36 -7.52 48.03
C LEU A 438 -7.40 -5.98 48.06
N TRP A 439 -7.93 -5.38 49.14
CA TRP A 439 -7.92 -3.92 49.34
C TRP A 439 -6.92 -3.40 50.38
N GLN A 440 -6.10 -4.25 51.00
CA GLN A 440 -5.12 -3.86 52.04
C GLN A 440 -3.64 -4.12 51.66
N LYS A 441 -3.34 -4.55 50.42
CA LYS A 441 -1.94 -4.71 49.93
C LYS A 441 -1.56 -3.78 48.76
N ALA A 442 -2.36 -2.76 48.48
CA ALA A 442 -2.03 -1.65 47.57
C ALA A 442 -1.52 -0.40 48.31
N LEU A 443 -1.23 -0.50 49.62
CA LEU A 443 -0.84 0.65 50.46
C LEU A 443 0.54 0.54 51.11
N ASN A 444 1.38 -0.45 50.78
CA ASN A 444 2.75 -0.56 51.33
C ASN A 444 3.74 -1.14 50.33
N TYR A 445 3.94 -0.45 49.20
CA TYR A 445 5.15 -0.60 48.41
C TYR A 445 5.71 0.79 48.10
N GLU A 446 6.72 1.17 48.86
CA GLU A 446 7.57 2.34 48.60
C GLU A 446 8.54 1.98 47.46
N PRO A 447 8.49 2.70 46.32
CA PRO A 447 9.54 2.56 45.33
C PRO A 447 10.86 3.20 45.83
N PRO A 448 12.00 2.66 45.39
CA PRO A 448 13.32 3.05 45.87
C PRO A 448 13.68 4.50 45.51
N ILE A 449 14.34 5.12 46.48
CA ILE A 449 15.05 6.40 46.50
C ILE A 449 15.51 6.84 45.10
N GLU A 450 14.98 7.98 44.66
CA GLU A 450 15.47 8.78 43.54
C GLU A 450 16.91 9.24 43.84
N GLU A 451 17.87 8.93 42.97
CA GLU A 451 19.08 9.75 42.88
C GLU A 451 18.67 11.09 42.27
N GLU A 452 18.71 12.13 43.10
CA GLU A 452 18.50 13.53 42.75
C GLU A 452 19.48 13.95 41.63
N ILE A 453 18.97 14.14 40.42
CA ILE A 453 19.62 15.06 39.48
C ILE A 453 19.21 16.46 39.90
N PHE A 454 20.06 17.11 40.71
CA PHE A 454 19.96 18.54 40.97
C PHE A 454 20.12 19.30 39.65
N VAL A 455 19.02 19.88 39.15
CA VAL A 455 19.09 21.02 38.23
C VAL A 455 19.18 22.26 39.09
N ASP A 456 20.30 22.97 39.00
CA ASP A 456 20.60 24.21 39.74
C ASP A 456 19.49 25.27 39.53
N ASP A 457 18.79 25.59 40.62
CA ASP A 457 17.65 26.52 40.74
C ASP A 457 18.00 28.01 40.47
N LYS A 458 19.13 28.30 39.82
CA LYS A 458 19.64 29.67 39.67
C LYS A 458 19.27 30.41 38.38
N ASN A 459 18.44 29.85 37.49
CA ASN A 459 18.04 30.56 36.26
C ASN A 459 16.54 30.49 35.91
N ILE A 460 15.64 30.33 36.88
CA ILE A 460 14.22 30.59 36.64
C ILE A 460 13.98 32.10 36.74
N LYS A 461 13.93 32.78 35.59
CA LYS A 461 13.36 34.13 35.50
C LYS A 461 11.86 34.01 35.20
N VAL A 462 11.04 34.33 36.18
CA VAL A 462 9.64 34.72 35.96
C VAL A 462 9.67 36.06 35.23
N ILE A 463 9.20 36.09 33.98
CA ILE A 463 9.05 37.33 33.21
C ILE A 463 7.56 37.66 33.14
N GLU A 464 7.16 38.76 33.76
CA GLU A 464 5.85 39.38 33.53
C GLU A 464 5.89 40.16 32.20
N PHE A 465 4.88 39.94 31.35
CA PHE A 465 4.78 40.57 30.03
C PHE A 465 4.21 41.99 30.12
N PRO A 466 4.87 43.02 29.55
CA PRO A 466 4.22 44.30 29.30
C PRO A 466 3.24 44.20 28.12
N ALA A 467 2.21 45.05 28.19
CA ALA A 467 1.00 45.04 27.37
C ALA A 467 1.20 45.10 25.85
N LYS A 468 0.33 44.32 25.16
CA LYS A 468 -0.14 44.34 23.75
C LYS A 468 0.84 44.69 22.60
N PRO A 469 0.76 43.92 21.50
CA PRO A 469 1.70 43.96 20.39
C PRO A 469 1.57 45.22 19.53
N LYS A 470 2.69 45.64 18.92
CA LYS A 470 2.70 46.50 17.74
C LYS A 470 1.88 45.81 16.64
N THR A 471 0.95 46.54 16.04
CA THR A 471 -0.07 46.02 15.12
C THR A 471 0.53 45.59 13.77
N VAL A 472 -0.02 44.52 13.20
CA VAL A 472 0.31 43.90 11.91
C VAL A 472 0.10 44.83 10.70
N ALA A 473 -0.51 46.01 10.89
CA ALA A 473 -0.87 46.92 9.80
C ALA A 473 0.31 47.68 9.16
N GLU A 474 1.48 47.74 9.82
CA GLU A 474 2.65 48.47 9.28
C GLU A 474 3.69 47.57 8.60
N LEU A 475 3.58 46.24 8.72
CA LEU A 475 4.41 45.28 7.97
C LEU A 475 3.91 45.01 6.54
N VAL A 476 2.77 45.60 6.15
CA VAL A 476 2.11 45.34 4.85
C VAL A 476 2.44 46.39 3.76
N LYS A 477 3.25 47.42 4.06
CA LYS A 477 3.72 48.38 3.04
C LYS A 477 5.12 48.05 2.56
N GLY A 478 5.24 46.99 1.77
CA GLY A 478 6.48 46.66 1.07
C GLY A 478 6.39 45.32 0.37
N LYS A 479 5.79 45.31 -0.83
CA LYS A 479 5.90 44.31 -1.90
C LYS A 479 6.50 42.94 -1.52
N GLU A 480 5.65 41.99 -1.13
CA GLU A 480 5.39 40.74 -1.87
C GLU A 480 4.45 39.85 -1.04
N ALA A 481 3.28 39.59 -1.60
CA ALA A 481 2.31 38.67 -1.06
C ALA A 481 2.79 37.23 -1.27
N GLY A 482 2.89 36.48 -0.19
CA GLY A 482 2.80 35.01 -0.18
C GLY A 482 3.99 34.26 -0.79
N LYS A 483 4.95 33.87 0.06
CA LYS A 483 5.72 32.65 -0.22
C LYS A 483 4.79 31.46 -0.02
N PHE A 484 4.51 30.74 -1.10
CA PHE A 484 3.84 29.45 -1.08
C PHE A 484 4.91 28.37 -0.96
N TYR A 485 4.72 27.43 -0.04
CA TYR A 485 5.50 26.19 -0.02
C TYR A 485 4.55 25.08 -0.48
N ILE A 486 4.77 24.59 -1.71
CA ILE A 486 4.25 23.29 -2.15
C ILE A 486 5.32 22.29 -1.73
N ILE A 487 4.99 21.44 -0.76
CA ILE A 487 5.74 20.20 -0.52
C ILE A 487 4.92 19.16 -1.27
N GLU A 488 5.44 18.68 -2.41
CA GLU A 488 4.80 17.56 -3.11
C GLU A 488 4.66 16.36 -2.14
N ASP A 489 3.50 15.70 -2.21
CA ASP A 489 3.05 14.56 -1.39
C ASP A 489 2.71 14.75 0.10
N GLU A 490 2.84 15.95 0.69
CA GLU A 490 2.54 16.16 2.12
C GLU A 490 1.47 17.24 2.44
N VAL A 491 1.24 18.27 1.63
CA VAL A 491 0.34 19.37 2.04
C VAL A 491 -0.79 19.63 1.05
N ALA A 492 -2.04 19.42 1.48
CA ALA A 492 -3.20 19.56 0.59
C ALA A 492 -3.76 21.00 0.48
N LYS A 493 -3.73 21.83 1.55
CA LYS A 493 -4.21 23.24 1.51
C LYS A 493 -3.89 24.02 2.79
N VAL A 494 -3.49 25.30 2.67
CA VAL A 494 -3.44 26.25 3.80
C VAL A 494 -4.40 27.42 3.53
N ILE A 495 -5.32 27.71 4.45
CA ILE A 495 -6.21 28.89 4.38
C ILE A 495 -5.96 29.74 5.63
N PHE A 496 -5.67 31.02 5.41
CA PHE A 496 -5.45 31.98 6.49
C PHE A 496 -6.77 32.63 6.91
N GLY A 497 -7.07 32.62 8.22
CA GLY A 497 -8.13 33.45 8.81
C GLY A 497 -7.69 34.92 8.92
N LYS A 498 -8.65 35.85 9.02
CA LYS A 498 -8.41 37.31 9.07
C LYS A 498 -7.47 37.78 10.20
N ASN A 499 -7.20 36.93 11.20
CA ASN A 499 -6.39 37.26 12.38
C ASN A 499 -5.07 36.46 12.47
N GLY A 500 -4.68 35.70 11.44
CA GLY A 500 -3.44 34.91 11.46
C GLY A 500 -3.44 33.68 12.37
N GLU A 501 -4.52 33.41 13.10
CA GLU A 501 -4.69 32.17 13.87
C GLU A 501 -4.89 30.97 12.93
N LYS A 502 -4.08 29.93 13.14
CA LYS A 502 -4.01 28.72 12.30
C LYS A 502 -4.98 27.67 12.84
N ASN A 503 -5.99 27.31 12.06
CA ASN A 503 -6.69 26.03 12.20
C ASN A 503 -6.25 25.12 11.04
N LEU A 504 -5.18 24.36 11.28
CA LEU A 504 -4.70 23.37 10.32
C LEU A 504 -5.68 22.20 10.25
N LYS A 505 -6.04 21.77 9.05
CA LYS A 505 -6.59 20.44 8.81
C LYS A 505 -5.81 19.78 7.67
N TYR A 506 -4.95 18.85 8.07
CA TYR A 506 -4.31 17.76 7.31
C TYR A 506 -2.96 18.05 6.63
N PHE A 507 -1.99 17.24 7.06
CA PHE A 507 -0.72 16.97 6.43
C PHE A 507 -0.73 15.44 6.08
N THR A 508 -0.57 15.11 4.79
CA THR A 508 0.11 13.93 4.18
C THR A 508 -0.59 12.59 3.87
N ASN A 509 -0.01 11.89 2.88
CA ASN A 509 -0.38 10.60 2.24
C ASN A 509 -0.02 9.32 3.05
N ASN A 510 0.55 9.43 4.25
CA ASN A 510 1.04 8.27 5.02
C ASN A 510 0.04 7.73 6.08
N ASN A 511 -1.22 8.18 6.03
CA ASN A 511 -2.32 7.83 6.94
C ASN A 511 -2.11 8.18 8.44
N LEU A 512 -1.05 8.90 8.79
CA LEU A 512 -0.82 9.44 10.13
C LEU A 512 -1.54 10.79 10.30
N TYR A 513 -2.10 11.04 11.49
CA TYR A 513 -2.67 12.34 11.80
C TYR A 513 -1.57 13.33 12.16
N LYS A 514 -1.66 14.57 11.65
CA LYS A 514 -0.71 15.65 11.90
C LYS A 514 -1.43 16.92 12.33
N SER A 515 -0.89 17.65 13.31
CA SER A 515 -1.54 18.84 13.91
C SER A 515 -0.54 19.88 14.44
N HIS A 516 -1.05 21.03 14.90
CA HIS A 516 -0.26 22.04 15.60
C HIS A 516 0.99 22.54 14.86
N LEU A 517 0.95 22.68 13.54
CA LEU A 517 2.10 23.14 12.77
C LEU A 517 2.49 24.58 13.08
N ARG A 518 3.79 24.81 13.32
CA ARG A 518 4.37 26.15 13.50
C ARG A 518 5.71 26.26 12.79
N VAL A 519 6.05 27.50 12.43
CA VAL A 519 7.35 27.89 11.87
C VAL A 519 8.12 28.60 12.98
N SER A 520 9.44 28.41 13.04
CA SER A 520 10.32 29.09 14.00
C SER A 520 10.28 30.62 13.82
N PRO A 521 10.65 31.40 14.85
CA PRO A 521 10.62 32.86 14.75
C PRO A 521 11.49 33.45 13.63
N ASP A 522 12.62 32.83 13.30
CA ASP A 522 13.49 33.20 12.17
C ASP A 522 12.96 32.76 10.79
N GLY A 523 11.95 31.89 10.74
CA GLY A 523 11.43 31.36 9.48
C GLY A 523 12.25 30.23 8.88
N GLU A 524 13.27 29.70 9.57
CA GLU A 524 14.19 28.69 9.05
C GLU A 524 13.80 27.24 9.41
N LYS A 525 12.85 27.03 10.33
CA LYS A 525 12.44 25.69 10.78
C LYS A 525 10.93 25.56 10.77
N LEU A 526 10.46 24.34 10.53
CA LEU A 526 9.04 23.97 10.61
C LEU A 526 8.90 22.76 11.52
N ALA A 527 7.92 22.79 12.42
CA ALA A 527 7.58 21.66 13.28
C ALA A 527 6.06 21.44 13.36
N PHE A 528 5.65 20.22 13.69
CA PHE A 528 4.26 19.81 13.85
C PHE A 528 4.14 18.54 14.71
N TYR A 529 2.99 18.32 15.32
CA TYR A 529 2.68 17.03 15.92
C TYR A 529 2.28 16.00 14.88
N GLN A 530 2.72 14.75 15.05
CA GLN A 530 2.36 13.59 14.27
C GLN A 530 1.99 12.43 15.19
N ASP A 531 0.85 11.77 14.93
CA ASP A 531 0.46 10.55 15.63
C ASP A 531 1.41 9.41 15.25
N VAL A 532 1.73 8.58 16.22
CA VAL A 532 2.59 7.39 16.02
C VAL A 532 1.83 6.27 15.34
N HIS A 533 0.54 6.16 15.67
CA HIS A 533 -0.34 5.14 15.15
C HIS A 533 -1.13 5.65 13.94
N SER A 534 -1.35 4.79 12.95
CA SER A 534 -2.15 5.15 11.78
C SER A 534 -3.63 5.23 12.12
N ARG A 535 -4.42 5.94 11.29
CA ARG A 535 -5.88 6.05 11.50
C ARG A 535 -6.65 4.72 11.39
N GLU A 536 -6.02 3.68 10.88
CA GLU A 536 -6.59 2.35 10.69
C GLU A 536 -6.02 1.33 11.68
N GLU A 537 -5.04 1.73 12.49
CA GLU A 537 -4.44 0.87 13.49
C GLU A 537 -5.39 0.72 14.68
N THR A 538 -5.86 -0.51 14.87
CA THR A 538 -6.66 -0.92 16.03
C THR A 538 -5.82 -1.81 16.94
N PHE A 539 -6.00 -1.68 18.24
CA PHE A 539 -5.49 -2.62 19.24
C PHE A 539 -6.67 -3.35 19.89
N ASP A 540 -6.40 -4.49 20.53
CA ASP A 540 -7.42 -5.20 21.30
C ASP A 540 -7.83 -4.36 22.52
N TYR A 541 -9.09 -3.93 22.58
CA TYR A 541 -9.59 -3.05 23.64
C TYR A 541 -9.69 -3.76 24.99
N ASP A 542 -9.70 -5.09 24.99
CA ASP A 542 -9.77 -5.93 26.18
C ASP A 542 -8.37 -6.29 26.72
N ASP A 543 -7.30 -5.95 26.00
CA ASP A 543 -5.91 -6.07 26.44
C ASP A 543 -5.42 -4.73 27.03
N ASP A 544 -5.36 -4.67 28.35
CA ASP A 544 -4.90 -3.50 29.10
C ASP A 544 -3.45 -3.09 28.75
N GLU A 545 -2.57 -4.04 28.42
CA GLU A 545 -1.17 -3.78 28.06
C GLU A 545 -1.07 -3.21 26.63
N ALA A 546 -1.88 -3.73 25.70
CA ALA A 546 -2.00 -3.16 24.36
C ALA A 546 -2.57 -1.74 24.39
N ARG A 547 -3.59 -1.51 25.24
CA ARG A 547 -4.18 -0.19 25.47
C ARG A 547 -3.17 0.79 26.07
N GLU A 548 -2.41 0.38 27.07
CA GLU A 548 -1.41 1.24 27.70
C GLU A 548 -0.27 1.60 26.73
N ARG A 549 0.21 0.65 25.93
CA ARG A 549 1.19 0.90 24.86
C ARG A 549 0.68 1.91 23.83
N TYR A 550 -0.58 1.75 23.39
CA TYR A 550 -1.19 2.63 22.40
C TYR A 550 -1.30 4.09 22.88
N TYR A 551 -1.70 4.29 24.13
CA TYR A 551 -1.92 5.62 24.68
C TYR A 551 -0.64 6.29 25.21
N SER A 552 0.32 5.52 25.73
CA SER A 552 1.58 6.06 26.26
C SER A 552 2.53 6.59 25.16
N ASN A 553 2.45 6.05 23.94
CA ASN A 553 3.28 6.43 22.79
C ASN A 553 2.45 6.94 21.61
N HIS A 554 1.63 7.97 21.84
CA HIS A 554 0.61 8.39 20.88
C HIS A 554 1.06 9.50 19.91
N THR A 555 1.87 10.46 20.36
CA THR A 555 2.16 11.69 19.61
C THR A 555 3.65 12.01 19.61
N THR A 556 4.16 12.45 18.46
CA THR A 556 5.54 12.91 18.28
C THR A 556 5.56 14.35 17.81
N LEU A 557 6.55 15.14 18.21
CA LEU A 557 6.85 16.45 17.62
C LEU A 557 7.94 16.24 16.58
N GLN A 558 7.59 16.44 15.32
CA GLN A 558 8.50 16.33 14.19
C GLN A 558 8.97 17.74 13.79
N MET A 559 10.22 17.86 13.37
CA MET A 559 10.83 19.11 12.92
C MET A 559 11.65 18.89 11.65
N MET A 560 11.69 19.90 10.79
CA MET A 560 12.59 19.98 9.64
C MET A 560 13.16 21.39 9.47
N GLU A 561 14.36 21.48 8.90
CA GLU A 561 14.93 22.75 8.46
C GLU A 561 14.38 23.12 7.08
N ILE A 562 14.04 24.39 6.90
CA ILE A 562 13.50 24.96 5.67
C ILE A 562 14.70 25.35 4.79
N GLY A 563 15.24 24.38 4.06
CA GLY A 563 16.26 24.60 3.02
C GLY A 563 15.66 24.96 1.66
N ASP A 564 16.53 25.31 0.70
CA ASP A 564 16.13 25.64 -0.69
C ASP A 564 15.56 24.45 -1.47
N ASN A 565 15.66 23.22 -0.93
CA ASN A 565 15.17 22.00 -1.57
C ASN A 565 14.46 21.08 -0.55
N LEU A 566 13.15 21.27 -0.42
CA LEU A 566 12.27 20.55 0.53
C LEU A 566 12.07 19.06 0.19
N GLU A 567 12.53 18.60 -0.98
CA GLU A 567 12.43 17.19 -1.43
C GLU A 567 13.35 16.22 -0.65
N ARG A 568 14.33 16.73 0.09
CA ARG A 568 15.29 15.95 0.91
C ARG A 568 15.32 16.37 2.38
N ALA A 569 14.29 17.05 2.87
CA ALA A 569 14.28 17.53 4.23
C ALA A 569 14.15 16.35 5.22
N ASP A 570 15.23 16.07 5.97
CA ASP A 570 15.24 15.04 7.01
C ASP A 570 14.33 15.47 8.17
N LEU A 571 13.17 14.81 8.30
CA LEU A 571 12.31 14.95 9.47
C LEU A 571 13.02 14.37 10.71
N LYS A 572 13.19 15.21 11.73
CA LYS A 572 13.74 14.84 13.03
C LYS A 572 12.63 14.82 14.07
N GLU A 573 12.50 13.69 14.75
CA GLU A 573 11.67 13.60 15.94
C GLU A 573 12.40 14.25 17.12
N ILE A 574 11.83 15.34 17.65
CA ILE A 574 12.41 16.08 18.77
C ILE A 574 11.69 15.84 20.09
N TYR A 575 10.53 15.18 20.05
CA TYR A 575 9.79 14.76 21.24
C TYR A 575 8.83 13.61 20.91
N ARG A 576 8.62 12.72 21.88
CA ARG A 576 7.59 11.68 21.86
C ARG A 576 6.86 11.67 23.18
N GLY A 577 5.54 11.54 23.14
CA GLY A 577 4.71 11.50 24.34
C GLY A 577 3.38 10.81 24.13
N SER A 578 2.63 10.74 25.23
CA SER A 578 1.30 10.12 25.27
C SER A 578 0.22 10.99 24.66
N TYR A 579 -1.00 10.45 24.56
CA TYR A 579 -2.20 11.16 24.12
C TYR A 579 -2.55 12.40 24.97
N LYS A 580 -1.93 12.53 26.15
CA LYS A 580 -2.04 13.70 27.04
C LYS A 580 -1.24 14.91 26.54
N THR A 581 -0.39 14.74 25.52
CA THR A 581 0.34 15.84 24.89
C THR A 581 -0.65 16.78 24.21
N SER A 582 -0.74 18.03 24.68
CA SER A 582 -1.86 18.93 24.37
C SER A 582 -1.52 20.00 23.33
N SER A 583 -0.39 20.67 23.46
CA SER A 583 0.02 21.78 22.58
C SER A 583 1.52 22.02 22.70
N TRP A 584 2.08 22.80 21.79
CA TRP A 584 3.46 23.27 21.88
C TRP A 584 3.60 24.65 21.26
N HIS A 585 4.72 25.33 21.53
CA HIS A 585 5.12 26.57 20.85
C HIS A 585 6.63 26.78 20.90
N TRP A 586 7.14 27.59 19.98
CA TRP A 586 8.52 28.07 20.02
C TRP A 586 8.71 29.04 21.18
N LEU A 587 9.79 28.86 21.92
CA LEU A 587 10.28 29.85 22.90
C LEU A 587 11.30 30.79 22.26
N ASP A 588 12.13 30.25 21.38
CA ASP A 588 13.04 30.96 20.50
C ASP A 588 13.36 30.08 19.28
N ASN A 589 14.41 30.39 18.50
CA ASN A 589 14.77 29.64 17.28
C ASN A 589 15.23 28.20 17.54
N ASN A 590 15.59 27.89 18.79
CA ASN A 590 16.27 26.66 19.18
C ASN A 590 15.60 25.95 20.35
N ARG A 591 14.53 26.53 20.92
CA ARG A 591 13.77 25.94 22.03
C ARG A 591 12.29 25.88 21.75
N VAL A 592 11.67 24.79 22.17
CA VAL A 592 10.22 24.58 22.12
C VAL A 592 9.68 24.21 23.49
N MET A 593 8.50 24.74 23.81
CA MET A 593 7.75 24.33 25.00
C MET A 593 6.65 23.35 24.60
N VAL A 594 6.69 22.13 25.13
CA VAL A 594 5.65 21.11 24.99
C VAL A 594 4.77 21.07 26.25
N LYS A 595 3.45 21.04 26.06
CA LYS A 595 2.46 21.07 27.14
C LYS A 595 1.77 19.73 27.28
N ILE A 596 1.83 19.11 28.46
CA ILE A 596 1.24 17.80 28.76
C ILE A 596 0.12 17.98 29.79
N ASN A 597 -1.06 17.45 29.49
CA ASN A 597 -2.21 17.48 30.38
C ASN A 597 -2.15 16.29 31.36
N VAL A 598 -1.87 16.55 32.64
CA VAL A 598 -1.72 15.48 33.65
C VAL A 598 -2.98 15.24 34.48
N GLY A 599 -4.09 15.93 34.21
CA GLY A 599 -5.37 15.72 34.92
C GLY A 599 -6.27 16.97 34.93
N THR A 600 -7.30 16.99 35.77
CA THR A 600 -8.26 18.10 35.86
C THR A 600 -7.63 19.38 36.40
N GLY A 601 -6.95 20.13 35.52
CA GLY A 601 -6.45 21.48 35.78
C GLY A 601 -4.92 21.63 35.85
N TYR A 602 -4.16 20.55 35.72
CA TYR A 602 -2.69 20.58 35.82
C TYR A 602 -2.04 20.36 34.46
N LEU A 603 -1.09 21.25 34.13
CA LEU A 603 -0.39 21.27 32.87
C LEU A 603 1.12 21.27 33.13
N GLN A 604 1.80 20.20 32.76
CA GLN A 604 3.26 20.17 32.77
C GLN A 604 3.78 20.82 31.48
N CYS A 605 4.82 21.63 31.59
CA CYS A 605 5.50 22.25 30.45
C CYS A 605 6.94 21.74 30.40
N LEU A 606 7.34 21.17 29.26
CA LEU A 606 8.72 20.76 28.99
C LEU A 606 9.35 21.83 28.09
N ASP A 607 10.43 22.48 28.55
CA ASP A 607 11.30 23.31 27.71
C ASP A 607 12.36 22.38 27.09
N LEU A 608 12.27 22.19 25.77
CA LEU A 608 13.14 21.32 25.00
C LEU A 608 14.11 22.16 24.18
N ASN A 609 15.41 21.93 24.35
CA ASN A 609 16.43 22.47 23.47
C ASN A 609 16.61 21.54 22.26
N ILE A 610 16.51 22.09 21.06
CA ILE A 610 16.54 21.36 19.79
C ILE A 610 17.97 20.95 19.41
N TYR A 611 18.99 21.48 20.09
CA TYR A 611 20.40 21.09 19.93
C TYR A 611 20.82 20.00 20.91
N THR A 612 20.40 18.77 20.67
CA THR A 612 21.13 17.55 21.10
C THR A 612 20.79 16.44 20.12
N GLY A 613 21.80 15.98 19.38
CA GLY A 613 21.69 14.81 18.50
C GLY A 613 21.60 13.50 19.24
#